data_AF-A0A2V7P8T1-F1
#
_entry.id   AF-A0A2V7P8T1-F1
#
_cell.length_a   1.000
_cell.length_b   1.000
_cell.length_c   1.000
_cell.angle_alpha   90.00
_cell.angle_beta   90.00
_cell.angle_gamma   90.00
#
_symmetry.space_group_name_H-M   'P 1'
#
loop_
_entity.id
_entity.type
_entity.pdbx_description
1 polymer ?
#
loop_
_entity_poly.entity_id
_entity_poly.type
_entity_poly.pdbx_seq_one_letter_code
_entity_poly.pdbx_strand_id
1 'polypeptide(L)'
;MFTTRHVVDNRVFLLALDNLYRDAMKRQERAELLSCARQVASALTIAPANLPVEGYYADEEQLTEYFRLMRTLQQVDDHRKSEVAGLPAFRRLEQVVSAPLYGCAQHQGRLLPVGRDALSQALLKTRPHWTIARVTAAALAAAQEDDDISLVGLAARVQDAVVLTALRESVVLYAEVVLLGIPPQPEIIWQ
;
A
#
# COMPACT_ATOMS: atom_id res chain seq x y z
N MET A 1 -31.39 -31.64 -12.17
CA MET A 1 -30.17 -30.84 -11.93
C MET A 1 -30.60 -29.53 -11.32
N PHE A 2 -30.31 -29.31 -10.03
CA PHE A 2 -30.59 -28.01 -9.41
C PHE A 2 -29.39 -27.10 -9.69
N THR A 3 -29.62 -26.04 -10.45
CA THR A 3 -28.60 -25.02 -10.72
C THR A 3 -28.46 -24.15 -9.48
N THR A 4 -27.36 -24.29 -8.74
CA THR A 4 -27.06 -23.40 -7.62
C THR A 4 -26.75 -22.00 -8.16
N ARG A 5 -27.58 -21.02 -7.84
CA ARG A 5 -27.37 -19.62 -8.21
C ARG A 5 -26.57 -18.93 -7.12
N HIS A 6 -25.33 -18.54 -7.42
CA HIS A 6 -24.53 -17.66 -6.57
C HIS A 6 -24.70 -16.22 -7.04
N VAL A 7 -25.06 -15.31 -6.13
CA VAL A 7 -25.12 -13.87 -6.40
C VAL A 7 -23.82 -13.26 -5.88
N VAL A 8 -23.06 -12.62 -6.77
CA VAL A 8 -21.83 -11.90 -6.42
C VAL A 8 -22.18 -10.41 -6.37
N ASP A 9 -22.13 -9.82 -5.19
CA ASP A 9 -22.25 -8.38 -5.02
C ASP A 9 -20.86 -7.69 -5.17
N ASN A 10 -20.85 -6.35 -5.12
CA ASN A 10 -19.62 -5.57 -5.26
C ASN A 10 -18.58 -5.91 -4.18
N ARG A 11 -19.02 -6.22 -2.95
CA ARG A 11 -18.13 -6.57 -1.85
C ARG A 11 -17.43 -7.89 -2.14
N VAL A 12 -18.19 -8.92 -2.48
CA VAL A 12 -17.65 -10.25 -2.81
C VAL A 12 -16.72 -10.17 -4.03
N PHE A 13 -17.12 -9.40 -5.05
CA PHE A 13 -16.28 -9.18 -6.23
C PHE A 13 -14.93 -8.54 -5.88
N LEU A 14 -14.94 -7.45 -5.12
CA LEU A 14 -13.71 -6.71 -4.77
C LEU A 14 -12.79 -7.52 -3.86
N LEU A 15 -13.32 -8.25 -2.88
CA LEU A 15 -12.53 -9.12 -2.01
C LEU A 15 -11.93 -10.30 -2.79
N ALA A 16 -12.66 -10.86 -3.75
CA ALA A 16 -12.14 -11.90 -4.62
C ALA A 16 -11.03 -11.36 -5.53
N LEU A 17 -11.20 -10.15 -6.08
CA LEU A 17 -10.20 -9.48 -6.89
C LEU A 17 -8.92 -9.19 -6.10
N ASP A 18 -9.05 -8.74 -4.85
CA ASP A 18 -7.90 -8.53 -3.94
C ASP A 18 -7.12 -9.81 -3.70
N ASN A 19 -7.82 -10.92 -3.46
CA ASN A 19 -7.16 -12.21 -3.26
C ASN A 19 -6.37 -12.65 -4.51
N LEU A 20 -6.96 -12.49 -5.71
CA LEU A 20 -6.28 -12.78 -6.97
C LEU A 20 -5.07 -11.86 -7.20
N TYR A 21 -5.24 -10.57 -6.92
CA TYR A 21 -4.18 -9.58 -7.00
C TYR A 21 -3.01 -9.95 -6.06
N ARG A 22 -3.31 -10.27 -4.81
CA ARG A 22 -2.33 -10.68 -3.79
C ARG A 22 -1.51 -11.88 -4.21
N ASP A 23 -2.16 -12.92 -4.73
CA ASP A 23 -1.46 -14.12 -5.19
C ASP A 23 -0.53 -13.84 -6.37
N ALA A 24 -0.95 -12.96 -7.29
CA ALA A 24 -0.11 -12.51 -8.39
C ALA A 24 1.08 -11.68 -7.90
N MET A 25 0.84 -10.75 -6.97
CA MET A 25 1.89 -9.88 -6.43
C MET A 25 2.92 -10.64 -5.62
N LYS A 26 2.51 -11.58 -4.77
CA LYS A 26 3.45 -12.45 -4.03
C LYS A 26 4.48 -13.09 -4.96
N ARG A 27 4.05 -13.56 -6.14
CA ARG A 27 4.97 -14.15 -7.14
C ARG A 27 5.90 -13.10 -7.72
N GLN A 28 5.35 -11.94 -8.11
CA GLN A 28 6.11 -10.85 -8.71
C GLN A 28 7.15 -10.25 -7.75
N GLU A 29 6.77 -10.04 -6.48
CA GLU A 29 7.61 -9.51 -5.43
C GLU A 29 8.81 -10.41 -5.15
N ARG A 30 8.58 -11.73 -5.04
CA ARG A 30 9.66 -12.71 -4.82
C ARG A 30 10.56 -12.89 -6.05
N ALA A 31 9.96 -13.03 -7.23
CA ALA A 31 10.68 -13.44 -8.43
C ALA A 31 11.49 -12.29 -9.05
N GLU A 32 10.92 -11.08 -9.10
CA GLU A 32 11.51 -9.95 -9.83
C GLU A 32 11.90 -8.80 -8.91
N LEU A 33 10.97 -8.32 -8.09
CA LEU A 33 11.14 -7.04 -7.38
C LEU A 33 12.13 -7.15 -6.23
N LEU A 34 12.24 -8.31 -5.57
CA LEU A 34 13.25 -8.55 -4.55
C LEU A 34 14.67 -8.43 -5.12
N SER A 35 14.92 -8.97 -6.32
CA SER A 35 16.21 -8.81 -7.00
C SER A 35 16.50 -7.33 -7.30
N CYS A 36 15.49 -6.59 -7.77
CA CYS A 36 15.64 -5.15 -8.01
C CYS A 36 15.94 -4.39 -6.71
N ALA A 37 15.20 -4.67 -5.63
CA ALA A 37 15.37 -4.03 -4.33
C ALA A 37 16.77 -4.30 -3.75
N ARG A 38 17.27 -5.54 -3.85
CA ARG A 38 18.64 -5.90 -3.42
C ARG A 38 19.70 -5.14 -4.22
N GLN A 39 19.55 -5.02 -5.54
CA GLN A 39 20.51 -4.31 -6.38
C GLN A 39 20.58 -2.81 -6.03
N VAL A 40 19.42 -2.17 -5.85
CA VAL A 40 19.36 -0.74 -5.48
C VAL A 40 19.89 -0.53 -4.06
N ALA A 41 19.51 -1.38 -3.11
CA ALA A 41 20.02 -1.29 -1.75
C ALA A 41 21.54 -1.51 -1.66
N SER A 42 22.07 -2.44 -2.44
CA SER A 42 23.51 -2.68 -2.55
C SER A 42 24.25 -1.46 -3.12
N ALA A 43 23.74 -0.88 -4.21
CA ALA A 43 24.31 0.33 -4.81
C ALA A 43 24.31 1.52 -3.83
N LEU A 44 23.29 1.62 -2.98
CA LEU A 44 23.19 2.66 -1.94
C LEU A 44 23.90 2.28 -0.63
N THR A 45 24.47 1.08 -0.52
CA THR A 45 25.09 0.54 0.70
C THR A 45 24.17 0.68 1.93
N ILE A 46 22.89 0.33 1.79
CA ILE A 46 21.89 0.41 2.86
C ILE A 46 21.45 -0.99 3.32
N ALA A 47 21.17 -1.11 4.62
CA ALA A 47 20.64 -2.33 5.21
C ALA A 47 19.10 -2.35 5.23
N PRO A 48 18.46 -3.53 5.20
CA PRO A 48 17.01 -3.65 5.42
C PRO A 48 16.59 -3.13 6.80
N ALA A 49 15.42 -2.51 6.88
CA ALA A 49 14.91 -1.96 8.12
C ALA A 49 14.53 -3.08 9.11
N ASN A 50 14.83 -2.89 10.40
CA ASN A 50 14.39 -3.79 11.45
C ASN A 50 13.00 -3.37 11.97
N LEU A 51 11.98 -3.61 11.16
CA LEU A 51 10.59 -3.27 11.46
C LEU A 51 9.73 -4.53 11.54
N PRO A 52 8.61 -4.50 12.30
CA PRO A 52 7.58 -5.51 12.22
C PRO A 52 7.10 -5.69 10.78
N VAL A 53 6.89 -6.93 10.37
CA VAL A 53 6.39 -7.28 9.05
C VAL A 53 4.90 -7.55 9.16
N GLU A 54 4.12 -6.96 8.24
CA GLU A 54 2.66 -6.97 8.27
C GLU A 54 2.07 -7.84 7.18
N GLY A 55 0.87 -8.38 7.43
CA GLY A 55 0.09 -9.12 6.45
C GLY A 55 0.84 -10.32 5.88
N TYR A 56 0.64 -10.56 4.59
CA TYR A 56 1.18 -11.72 3.91
C TYR A 56 2.71 -11.71 3.75
N TYR A 57 3.37 -10.58 4.02
CA TYR A 57 4.83 -10.50 3.90
C TYR A 57 5.54 -11.35 4.95
N ALA A 58 4.86 -11.68 6.05
CA ALA A 58 5.35 -12.58 7.09
C ALA A 58 5.28 -14.07 6.69
N ASP A 59 4.57 -14.42 5.61
CA ASP A 59 4.34 -15.80 5.20
C ASP A 59 5.64 -16.48 4.74
N GLU A 60 6.57 -15.72 4.14
CA GLU A 60 7.80 -16.25 3.53
C GLU A 60 8.99 -15.32 3.74
N GLU A 61 10.19 -15.88 3.96
CA GLU A 61 11.42 -15.12 4.22
C GLU A 61 11.75 -14.13 3.09
N GLN A 62 11.54 -14.53 1.83
CA GLN A 62 11.79 -13.69 0.67
C GLN A 62 10.86 -12.47 0.63
N LEU A 63 9.60 -12.63 1.05
CA LEU A 63 8.64 -11.54 1.15
C LEU A 63 8.94 -10.62 2.34
N THR A 64 9.36 -11.20 3.46
CA THR A 64 9.84 -10.45 4.63
C THR A 64 11.05 -9.59 4.28
N GLU A 65 12.01 -10.14 3.55
CA GLU A 65 13.18 -9.38 3.09
C GLU A 65 12.78 -8.26 2.13
N TYR A 66 11.93 -8.57 1.15
CA TYR A 66 11.42 -7.58 0.20
C TYR A 66 10.72 -6.42 0.94
N PHE A 67 9.83 -6.74 1.89
CA PHE A 67 9.16 -5.77 2.76
C PHE A 67 10.17 -4.82 3.40
N ARG A 68 11.18 -5.37 4.08
CA ARG A 68 12.15 -4.58 4.85
C ARG A 68 13.04 -3.72 3.95
N LEU A 69 13.44 -4.24 2.79
CA LEU A 69 14.22 -3.49 1.81
C LEU A 69 13.43 -2.32 1.22
N MET A 70 12.20 -2.57 0.77
CA MET A 70 11.35 -1.51 0.22
C MET A 70 11.05 -0.43 1.25
N ARG A 71 10.80 -0.81 2.51
CA ARG A 71 10.63 0.16 3.60
C ARG A 71 11.87 1.00 3.82
N THR A 72 13.08 0.43 3.77
CA THR A 72 14.31 1.23 3.82
C THR A 72 14.39 2.18 2.62
N LEU A 73 14.19 1.66 1.40
CA LEU A 73 14.33 2.44 0.16
C LEU A 73 13.36 3.62 0.08
N GLN A 74 12.12 3.46 0.58
CA GLN A 74 11.13 4.54 0.67
C GLN A 74 11.49 5.64 1.67
N GLN A 75 12.42 5.39 2.59
CA GLN A 75 12.93 6.40 3.52
C GLN A 75 14.22 7.07 3.04
N VAL A 76 14.81 6.59 1.93
CA VAL A 76 15.99 7.23 1.34
C VAL A 76 15.59 8.55 0.70
N ASP A 77 16.37 9.59 0.94
CA ASP A 77 16.16 10.91 0.35
C ASP A 77 16.56 10.95 -1.13
N ASP A 78 15.85 11.78 -1.89
CA ASP A 78 16.04 11.92 -3.35
C ASP A 78 17.43 12.45 -3.76
N HIS A 79 18.19 13.07 -2.84
CA HIS A 79 19.57 13.51 -3.12
C HIS A 79 20.50 12.36 -3.55
N ARG A 80 20.15 11.12 -3.19
CA ARG A 80 20.90 9.90 -3.56
C ARG A 80 20.48 9.33 -4.91
N LYS A 81 19.49 9.90 -5.60
CA LYS A 81 18.96 9.40 -6.86
C LYS A 81 20.04 9.26 -7.94
N SER A 82 21.02 10.18 -7.98
CA SER A 82 22.13 10.11 -8.93
C SER A 82 22.97 8.84 -8.80
N GLU A 83 23.03 8.22 -7.62
CA GLU A 83 23.77 6.98 -7.37
C GLU A 83 23.13 5.76 -8.06
N VAL A 84 21.81 5.81 -8.28
CA VAL A 84 21.03 4.66 -8.77
C VAL A 84 20.27 4.92 -10.07
N ALA A 85 20.24 6.17 -10.56
CA ALA A 85 19.50 6.56 -11.77
C ALA A 85 19.85 5.73 -13.02
N GLY A 86 21.11 5.28 -13.13
CA GLY A 86 21.55 4.43 -14.23
C GLY A 86 21.11 2.97 -14.14
N LEU A 87 20.65 2.51 -12.96
CA LEU A 87 20.33 1.11 -12.72
C LEU A 87 18.97 0.74 -13.34
N PRO A 88 18.89 -0.30 -14.20
CA PRO A 88 17.60 -0.82 -14.66
C PRO A 88 16.69 -1.26 -13.51
N ALA A 89 17.29 -1.82 -12.44
CA ALA A 89 16.58 -2.20 -11.23
C ALA A 89 15.86 -1.03 -10.56
N PHE A 90 16.51 0.14 -10.47
CA PHE A 90 15.90 1.33 -9.88
C PHE A 90 14.70 1.82 -10.71
N ARG A 91 14.89 1.97 -12.03
CA ARG A 91 13.81 2.35 -12.95
C ARG A 91 12.63 1.39 -12.88
N ARG A 92 12.89 0.09 -12.70
CA ARG A 92 11.84 -0.91 -12.57
C ARG A 92 11.06 -0.77 -11.27
N LEU A 93 11.74 -0.54 -10.14
CA LEU A 93 11.07 -0.25 -8.87
C LEU A 93 10.23 1.03 -8.98
N GLU A 94 10.81 2.12 -9.48
CA GLU A 94 10.13 3.41 -9.67
C GLU A 94 8.87 3.25 -10.55
N GLN A 95 8.96 2.51 -11.65
CA GLN A 95 7.82 2.21 -12.52
C GLN A 95 6.70 1.48 -11.77
N VAL A 96 7.05 0.48 -10.96
CA VAL A 96 6.06 -0.31 -10.21
C VAL A 96 5.42 0.53 -9.12
N VAL A 97 6.21 1.18 -8.26
CA VAL A 97 5.64 1.96 -7.13
C VAL A 97 4.90 3.22 -7.60
N SER A 98 5.14 3.68 -8.83
CA SER A 98 4.40 4.80 -9.45
C SER A 98 3.17 4.35 -10.25
N ALA A 99 2.85 3.06 -10.28
CA ALA A 99 1.75 2.56 -11.09
C ALA A 99 0.40 3.12 -10.58
N PRO A 100 -0.51 3.60 -11.46
CA PRO A 100 -1.83 4.12 -11.06
C PRO A 100 -2.72 3.12 -10.32
N LEU A 101 -2.39 1.82 -10.39
CA LEU A 101 -3.04 0.76 -9.62
C LEU A 101 -2.91 0.97 -8.10
N TYR A 102 -2.03 1.88 -7.67
CA TYR A 102 -1.68 2.18 -6.29
C TYR A 102 -2.13 3.58 -5.83
N GLY A 103 -2.99 4.23 -6.61
CA GLY A 103 -3.36 5.62 -6.40
C GLY A 103 -2.30 6.58 -6.94
N CYS A 104 -2.29 7.82 -6.44
CA CYS A 104 -1.43 8.87 -6.97
C CYS A 104 -0.01 8.77 -6.38
N ALA A 105 1.03 8.65 -7.23
CA ALA A 105 2.42 8.59 -6.79
C ALA A 105 2.89 9.94 -6.18
N GLN A 106 3.42 9.90 -4.96
CA GLN A 106 3.90 11.06 -4.21
C GLN A 106 5.39 10.90 -3.89
N HIS A 107 6.22 11.81 -4.39
CA HIS A 107 7.66 11.72 -4.22
C HIS A 107 8.14 12.26 -2.86
N GLN A 108 7.49 13.28 -2.28
CA GLN A 108 7.79 13.83 -0.94
C GLN A 108 9.30 14.00 -0.59
N GLY A 109 10.16 14.27 -1.57
CA GLY A 109 11.61 14.36 -1.37
C GLY A 109 12.35 13.03 -1.12
N ARG A 110 11.67 11.90 -1.36
CA ARG A 110 12.21 10.54 -1.24
C ARG A 110 12.60 9.96 -2.59
N LEU A 111 13.49 8.98 -2.54
CA LEU A 111 14.06 8.27 -3.69
C LEU A 111 12.98 7.50 -4.47
N LEU A 112 12.09 6.81 -3.76
CA LEU A 112 10.95 6.11 -4.34
C LEU A 112 9.67 6.79 -3.89
N PRO A 113 8.70 7.02 -4.79
CA PRO A 113 7.41 7.54 -4.40
C PRO A 113 6.61 6.53 -3.56
N VAL A 114 5.64 7.05 -2.83
CA VAL A 114 4.57 6.29 -2.17
C VAL A 114 3.24 6.55 -2.86
N GLY A 115 2.36 5.56 -2.91
CA GLY A 115 1.02 5.69 -3.48
C GLY A 115 0.05 6.33 -2.49
N ARG A 116 -0.54 7.46 -2.87
CA ARG A 116 -1.60 8.12 -2.12
C ARG A 116 -2.95 7.66 -2.65
N ASP A 117 -3.43 6.57 -2.07
CA ASP A 117 -4.76 6.00 -2.32
C ASP A 117 -5.89 6.89 -1.75
N ALA A 118 -7.12 6.70 -2.25
CA ALA A 118 -8.29 7.45 -1.81
C ALA A 118 -8.55 7.43 -0.29
N LEU A 119 -8.22 6.33 0.41
CA LEU A 119 -8.38 6.23 1.86
C LEU A 119 -7.32 7.08 2.59
N SER A 120 -6.08 7.07 2.14
CA SER A 120 -4.98 7.87 2.67
C SER A 120 -5.30 9.36 2.55
N GLN A 121 -5.85 9.78 1.40
CA GLN A 121 -6.35 11.13 1.20
C GLN A 121 -7.48 11.50 2.15
N ALA A 122 -8.47 10.61 2.28
CA ALA A 122 -9.60 10.81 3.18
C ALA A 122 -9.15 10.96 4.64
N LEU A 123 -8.21 10.13 5.07
CA LEU A 123 -7.64 10.16 6.41
C LEU A 123 -6.84 11.45 6.68
N LEU A 124 -6.19 12.03 5.67
CA LEU A 124 -5.54 13.34 5.81
C LEU A 124 -6.57 14.48 5.86
N LYS A 125 -7.55 14.48 4.94
CA LYS A 125 -8.59 15.53 4.81
C LYS A 125 -9.52 15.60 6.03
N THR A 126 -9.73 14.49 6.75
CA THR A 126 -10.72 14.39 7.85
C THR A 126 -10.14 14.61 9.24
N ARG A 127 -8.83 14.84 9.37
CA ARG A 127 -8.17 15.09 10.65
C ARG A 127 -8.60 16.42 11.31
N PRO A 128 -8.59 16.50 12.65
CA PRO A 128 -8.40 15.39 13.59
C PRO A 128 -9.71 14.60 13.87
N HIS A 129 -10.86 15.10 13.42
CA HIS A 129 -12.19 14.64 13.81
C HIS A 129 -12.77 13.57 12.86
N TRP A 130 -12.07 12.44 12.72
CA TRP A 130 -12.51 11.39 11.82
C TRP A 130 -13.70 10.59 12.39
N THR A 131 -14.61 10.16 11.51
CA THR A 131 -15.60 9.12 11.78
C THR A 131 -15.64 8.19 10.58
N ILE A 132 -16.13 6.96 10.74
CA ILE A 132 -16.24 6.01 9.61
C ILE A 132 -17.01 6.65 8.45
N ALA A 133 -18.19 7.21 8.70
CA ALA A 133 -18.99 7.87 7.67
C ALA A 133 -18.26 9.03 6.98
N ARG A 134 -17.56 9.89 7.73
CA ARG A 134 -16.79 11.01 7.16
C ARG A 134 -15.62 10.53 6.30
N VAL A 135 -14.89 9.52 6.77
CA VAL A 135 -13.76 8.95 6.03
C VAL A 135 -14.25 8.25 4.77
N THR A 136 -15.33 7.46 4.84
CA THR A 136 -15.91 6.79 3.67
C THR A 136 -16.38 7.80 2.62
N ALA A 137 -17.08 8.86 3.03
CA ALA A 137 -17.52 9.92 2.11
C ALA A 137 -16.33 10.69 1.51
N ALA A 138 -15.32 11.01 2.31
CA ALA A 138 -14.11 11.68 1.81
C ALA A 138 -13.29 10.79 0.87
N ALA A 139 -13.26 9.47 1.09
CA ALA A 139 -12.60 8.52 0.21
C ALA A 139 -13.32 8.42 -1.13
N LEU A 140 -14.66 8.39 -1.13
CA LEU A 140 -15.44 8.47 -2.37
C LEU A 140 -15.08 9.72 -3.17
N ALA A 141 -15.09 10.89 -2.52
CA ALA A 141 -14.77 12.15 -3.17
C ALA A 141 -13.35 12.16 -3.76
N ALA A 142 -12.36 11.65 -3.01
CA ALA A 142 -10.99 11.52 -3.50
C ALA A 142 -10.88 10.56 -4.70
N ALA A 143 -11.56 9.40 -4.64
CA ALA A 143 -11.56 8.44 -5.74
C ALA A 143 -12.25 8.96 -7.02
N GLN A 144 -13.17 9.92 -6.89
CA GLN A 144 -13.80 10.60 -8.03
C GLN A 144 -12.92 11.72 -8.58
N GLU A 145 -12.30 12.51 -7.70
CA GLU A 145 -11.42 13.62 -8.05
C GLU A 145 -10.20 13.15 -8.86
N ASP A 146 -9.56 12.07 -8.44
CA ASP A 146 -8.33 11.57 -9.05
C ASP A 146 -8.54 10.46 -10.10
N ASP A 147 -9.79 10.12 -10.38
CA ASP A 147 -10.17 8.91 -11.13
C ASP A 147 -9.40 7.65 -10.63
N ASP A 148 -9.38 7.44 -9.32
CA ASP A 148 -8.59 6.38 -8.69
C ASP A 148 -9.09 4.99 -9.08
N ILE A 149 -8.31 4.30 -9.92
CA ILE A 149 -8.57 2.94 -10.41
C ILE A 149 -7.97 1.85 -9.51
N SER A 150 -7.30 2.22 -8.41
CA SER A 150 -6.78 1.25 -7.44
C SER A 150 -7.91 0.44 -6.80
N LEU A 151 -7.57 -0.70 -6.21
CA LEU A 151 -8.54 -1.48 -5.42
C LEU A 151 -9.20 -0.63 -4.33
N VAL A 152 -8.42 0.23 -3.67
CA VAL A 152 -8.94 1.17 -2.65
C VAL A 152 -9.87 2.21 -3.27
N GLY A 153 -9.54 2.75 -4.45
CA GLY A 153 -10.41 3.67 -5.21
C GLY A 153 -11.74 3.01 -5.61
N LEU A 154 -11.70 1.76 -6.06
CA LEU A 154 -12.90 0.97 -6.36
C LEU A 154 -13.73 0.71 -5.09
N ALA A 155 -13.11 0.36 -3.97
CA ALA A 155 -13.80 0.19 -2.69
C ALA A 155 -14.45 1.48 -2.19
N ALA A 156 -13.77 2.62 -2.36
CA ALA A 156 -14.29 3.93 -2.01
C ALA A 156 -15.56 4.26 -2.83
N ARG A 157 -15.58 3.91 -4.12
CA ARG A 157 -16.74 4.08 -5.00
C ARG A 157 -17.94 3.22 -4.61
N VAL A 158 -17.71 2.04 -4.05
CA VAL A 158 -18.76 1.17 -3.51
C VAL A 158 -19.26 1.65 -2.14
N GLN A 159 -18.54 2.58 -1.50
CA GLN A 159 -18.87 3.17 -0.19
C GLN A 159 -19.01 2.12 0.93
N ASP A 160 -18.31 0.99 0.78
CA ASP A 160 -18.31 -0.08 1.76
C ASP A 160 -17.11 0.09 2.69
N ALA A 161 -17.35 0.53 3.93
CA ALA A 161 -16.29 0.77 4.90
C ALA A 161 -15.45 -0.48 5.22
N VAL A 162 -16.05 -1.67 5.19
CA VAL A 162 -15.34 -2.93 5.47
C VAL A 162 -14.35 -3.22 4.34
N VAL A 163 -14.84 -3.16 3.10
CA VAL A 163 -14.00 -3.37 1.91
C VAL A 163 -12.91 -2.31 1.84
N LEU A 164 -13.27 -1.04 2.09
CA LEU A 164 -12.31 0.07 2.08
C LEU A 164 -11.14 -0.14 3.06
N THR A 165 -11.41 -0.72 4.23
CA THR A 165 -10.34 -1.08 5.19
C THR A 165 -9.60 -2.36 4.81
N ALA A 166 -10.29 -3.34 4.21
CA ALA A 166 -9.72 -4.65 3.89
C ALA A 166 -8.75 -4.58 2.70
N LEU A 167 -8.99 -3.71 1.71
CA LEU A 167 -8.19 -3.67 0.48
C LEU A 167 -6.83 -2.96 0.62
N ARG A 168 -6.36 -2.79 1.86
CA ARG A 168 -5.13 -2.06 2.17
C ARG A 168 -3.90 -2.94 2.39
N GLU A 169 -3.95 -4.21 2.00
CA GLU A 169 -2.96 -5.20 2.47
C GLU A 169 -1.55 -5.10 1.85
N SER A 170 -1.37 -4.50 0.68
CA SER A 170 -0.02 -4.27 0.11
C SER A 170 0.61 -2.95 0.58
N VAL A 171 0.62 -2.73 1.89
CA VAL A 171 1.07 -1.48 2.55
C VAL A 171 2.52 -1.10 2.17
N VAL A 172 3.36 -2.05 1.77
CA VAL A 172 4.75 -1.82 1.35
C VAL A 172 4.84 -1.16 -0.01
N LEU A 173 3.95 -1.52 -0.94
CA LEU A 173 4.04 -1.05 -2.31
C LEU A 173 3.53 0.38 -2.47
N TYR A 174 2.61 0.81 -1.61
CA TYR A 174 1.93 2.07 -1.84
C TYR A 174 1.58 2.88 -0.59
N ALA A 175 1.14 2.27 0.49
CA ALA A 175 0.46 3.04 1.53
C ALA A 175 1.40 4.06 2.22
N GLU A 176 1.08 5.35 2.02
CA GLU A 176 1.48 6.41 2.94
C GLU A 176 1.01 5.97 4.35
N VAL A 177 1.97 5.83 5.28
CA VAL A 177 1.66 5.53 6.67
C VAL A 177 1.10 6.79 7.31
N VAL A 178 -0.20 6.96 7.16
CA VAL A 178 -0.96 8.08 7.69
C VAL A 178 -1.18 7.82 9.19
N LEU A 179 -0.19 8.16 10.02
CA LEU A 179 -0.28 8.04 11.50
C LEU A 179 -1.35 8.99 12.03
N LEU A 180 -2.54 8.47 12.40
CA LEU A 180 -3.69 9.25 12.87
C LEU A 180 -3.50 9.85 14.28
N GLY A 181 -2.32 9.68 14.85
CA GLY A 181 -1.98 10.02 16.23
C GLY A 181 -1.52 8.77 16.99
N ILE A 182 -0.91 9.00 18.14
CA ILE A 182 -0.72 7.94 19.15
C ILE A 182 -2.05 7.84 19.88
N PRO A 183 -2.75 6.68 19.87
CA PRO A 183 -3.94 6.52 20.70
C PRO A 183 -3.53 6.79 22.16
N PRO A 184 -4.32 7.55 22.94
CA PRO A 184 -4.02 7.74 24.35
C PRO A 184 -3.86 6.37 25.01
N GLN A 185 -2.77 6.15 25.75
CA GLN A 185 -2.58 4.90 26.47
C GLN A 185 -3.72 4.76 27.48
N PRO A 186 -4.57 3.73 27.38
CA PRO A 186 -5.62 3.52 28.36
C PRO A 186 -4.97 3.15 29.70
N GLU A 187 -5.35 3.85 30.77
CA GLU A 187 -5.06 3.39 32.12
C GLU A 187 -5.94 2.17 32.40
N ILE A 188 -5.34 0.97 32.39
CA ILE A 188 -6.04 -0.27 32.73
C ILE A 188 -6.09 -0.36 34.25
N ILE A 189 -7.18 0.11 34.84
CA ILE A 189 -7.48 -0.08 36.26
C ILE A 189 -8.19 -1.43 36.39
N TRP A 190 -7.51 -2.40 37.02
CA TRP A 190 -8.15 -3.64 37.46
C TRP A 190 -8.99 -3.35 38.71
N GLN A 191 -10.29 -3.66 38.65
CA GLN A 191 -11.20 -3.70 39.79
C GLN A 191 -11.58 -5.15 40.10
#